data_AF-A0A7V1I1S1-F1
#
_entry.id   AF-A0A7V1I1S1-F1
#
_cell.length_a   1.000
_cell.length_b   1.000
_cell.length_c   1.000
_cell.angle_alpha   90.00
_cell.angle_beta   90.00
_cell.angle_gamma   90.00
#
_symmetry.space_group_name_H-M   'P 1'
#
loop_
_entity.id
_entity.type
_entity.pdbx_description
1 polymer ?
#
loop_
_entity_poly.entity_id
_entity_poly.type
_entity_poly.pdbx_seq_one_letter_code
_entity_poly.pdbx_strand_id
1 'polypeptide(L)'
;MATKKRRKKAKSKKNTAEIKTNLSSDALPRRTLEQAIRIATIIHKTYAGTTASWNDIAEALKIGPKSNQTKYLMWSAKAYGLVSLEPGQIISLSETGRKIVAPNEENEAQEAKIKALLTPTLLSKFYTAYNHHPIPSEELFPNVLENKYSVPRNLVKEAQKLIIENAKYVGILQQASESEELNIILSTSDTRSSNETVLNDDIEDTTDETEISKKVDWAKICFFITPISND
;
A
#
# COMPACT_ATOMS: atom_id res chain seq x y z
N MET A 1 -10.02 74.18 -29.82
CA MET A 1 -9.47 72.82 -30.00
C MET A 1 -9.39 72.14 -28.63
N ALA A 2 -10.35 71.28 -28.30
CA ALA A 2 -10.38 70.54 -27.03
C ALA A 2 -10.17 69.05 -27.30
N THR A 3 -9.01 68.52 -26.93
CA THR A 3 -8.61 67.13 -27.22
C THR A 3 -9.29 66.15 -26.26
N LYS A 4 -10.16 65.33 -26.85
CA LYS A 4 -10.97 64.28 -26.21
C LYS A 4 -10.06 63.15 -25.71
N LYS A 5 -9.82 63.08 -24.39
CA LYS A 5 -9.04 62.01 -23.73
C LYS A 5 -9.81 60.68 -23.79
N ARG A 6 -9.48 59.84 -24.78
CA ARG A 6 -9.98 58.46 -24.93
C ARG A 6 -9.55 57.61 -23.73
N ARG A 7 -10.50 57.27 -22.84
CA ARG A 7 -10.33 56.21 -21.84
C ARG A 7 -10.31 54.85 -22.55
N LYS A 8 -9.15 54.20 -22.60
CA LYS A 8 -9.01 52.80 -23.04
C LYS A 8 -9.70 51.89 -22.01
N LYS A 9 -10.75 51.17 -22.42
CA LYS A 9 -11.38 50.10 -21.63
C LYS A 9 -10.37 48.96 -21.45
N ALA A 10 -9.95 48.71 -20.21
CA ALA A 10 -9.19 47.53 -19.85
C ALA A 10 -10.09 46.30 -20.00
N LYS A 11 -9.76 45.40 -20.93
CA LYS A 11 -10.37 44.08 -21.01
C LYS A 11 -9.89 43.28 -19.79
N SER A 12 -10.81 43.06 -18.85
CA SER A 12 -10.64 42.07 -17.78
C SER A 12 -10.44 40.70 -18.41
N LYS A 13 -9.21 40.17 -18.31
CA LYS A 13 -8.95 38.74 -18.55
C LYS A 13 -9.55 37.99 -17.36
N LYS A 14 -10.66 37.28 -17.60
CA LYS A 14 -11.13 36.22 -16.69
C LYS A 14 -10.05 35.14 -16.64
N ASN A 15 -9.24 35.16 -15.59
CA ASN A 15 -8.47 33.98 -15.20
C ASN A 15 -9.48 33.01 -14.59
N THR A 16 -9.85 31.96 -15.32
CA THR A 16 -10.49 30.79 -14.72
C THR A 16 -9.42 30.12 -13.86
N ALA A 17 -9.31 30.55 -12.61
CA ALA A 17 -8.49 29.86 -11.62
C ALA A 17 -9.18 28.52 -11.36
N GLU A 18 -8.63 27.44 -11.92
CA GLU A 18 -9.03 26.07 -11.60
C GLU A 18 -8.98 25.92 -10.07
N ILE A 19 -10.14 25.68 -9.46
CA ILE A 19 -10.26 25.44 -8.04
C ILE A 19 -9.49 24.14 -7.77
N LYS A 20 -8.29 24.25 -7.22
CA LYS A 20 -7.50 23.09 -6.79
C LYS A 20 -8.22 22.47 -5.60
N THR A 21 -9.08 21.49 -5.87
CA THR A 21 -9.67 20.64 -4.85
C THR A 21 -8.54 19.81 -4.24
N ASN A 22 -8.08 20.19 -3.05
CA ASN A 22 -7.07 19.42 -2.34
C ASN A 22 -7.75 18.16 -1.77
N LEU A 23 -7.31 16.98 -2.21
CA LEU A 23 -7.63 15.73 -1.52
C LEU A 23 -6.95 15.73 -0.15
N SER A 24 -7.66 15.26 0.86
CA SER A 24 -7.08 15.04 2.20
C SER A 24 -6.01 13.95 2.11
N SER A 25 -4.90 14.13 2.85
CA SER A 25 -3.85 13.11 2.96
C SER A 25 -4.36 11.79 3.56
N ASP A 26 -5.47 11.85 4.30
CA ASP A 26 -6.15 10.69 4.88
C ASP A 26 -6.91 9.87 3.83
N ALA A 27 -7.36 10.53 2.76
CA ALA A 27 -8.03 9.85 1.65
C ALA A 27 -7.03 9.22 0.68
N LEU A 28 -6.02 10.00 0.29
CA LEU A 28 -4.95 9.57 -0.61
C LEU A 28 -3.59 9.95 0.01
N PRO A 29 -2.87 8.97 0.57
CA PRO A 29 -1.48 9.15 1.00
C PRO A 29 -0.60 9.59 -0.18
N ARG A 30 0.50 10.29 0.10
CA ARG A 30 1.48 10.69 -0.93
C ARG A 30 2.67 9.73 -1.05
N ARG A 31 2.75 8.77 -0.14
CA ARG A 31 3.84 7.79 -0.06
C ARG A 31 3.24 6.40 -0.04
N THR A 32 4.00 5.44 -0.57
CA THR A 32 3.59 4.04 -0.58
C THR A 32 3.54 3.47 0.84
N LEU A 33 2.81 2.37 1.00
CA LEU A 33 2.72 1.64 2.25
C LEU A 33 4.10 1.17 2.72
N GLU A 34 4.93 0.65 1.80
CA GLU A 34 6.31 0.27 2.09
C GLU A 34 7.11 1.41 2.72
N GLN A 35 7.06 2.60 2.10
CA GLN A 35 7.78 3.77 2.61
C GLN A 35 7.27 4.20 3.99
N ALA A 36 5.96 4.09 4.22
CA ALA A 36 5.34 4.41 5.50
C ALA A 36 5.70 3.39 6.61
N ILE A 37 5.80 2.09 6.29
CA ILE A 37 6.21 1.04 7.23
C ILE A 37 7.63 1.27 7.79
N ARG A 38 8.50 1.99 7.06
CA ARG A 38 9.83 2.37 7.58
C ARG A 38 9.73 3.17 8.87
N ILE A 39 8.71 4.03 9.02
CA ILE A 39 8.50 4.78 10.27
C ILE A 39 8.14 3.83 11.41
N ALA A 40 7.18 2.94 11.19
CA ALA A 40 6.80 1.93 12.19
C ALA A 40 8.00 1.06 12.61
N THR A 41 8.85 0.69 11.64
CA THR A 41 10.06 -0.09 11.87
C THR A 41 11.07 0.67 12.72
N ILE A 42 11.27 1.97 12.49
CA ILE A 42 12.16 2.82 13.30
C ILE A 42 11.65 2.93 14.73
N ILE A 43 10.34 3.17 14.92
CA ILE A 43 9.75 3.28 16.25
C ILE A 43 9.95 1.97 17.03
N HIS A 44 9.76 0.83 16.37
CA HIS A 44 9.96 -0.47 16.99
C HIS A 44 11.43 -0.73 17.34
N LYS A 45 12.35 -0.54 16.38
CA LYS A 45 13.77 -0.89 16.55
C LYS A 45 14.53 0.08 17.46
N THR A 46 14.29 1.38 17.35
CA THR A 46 15.05 2.41 18.08
C THR A 46 14.41 2.76 19.42
N TYR A 47 13.08 2.75 19.51
CA TYR A 47 12.34 3.23 20.68
C TYR A 47 11.57 2.11 21.41
N ALA A 48 11.89 0.84 21.10
CA ALA A 48 11.24 -0.34 21.68
C ALA A 48 9.70 -0.31 21.61
N GLY A 49 9.13 0.36 20.60
CA GLY A 49 7.69 0.45 20.39
C GLY A 49 6.94 1.38 21.36
N THR A 50 7.63 2.25 22.11
CA THR A 50 6.99 3.16 23.07
C THR A 50 6.45 4.42 22.40
N THR A 51 7.25 5.47 22.30
CA THR A 51 6.91 6.73 21.63
C THR A 51 8.16 7.37 21.06
N ALA A 52 8.01 8.13 19.98
CA ALA A 52 9.10 8.88 19.37
C ALA A 52 8.63 10.30 19.03
N SER A 53 9.51 11.29 19.12
CA SER A 53 9.20 12.63 18.66
C SER A 53 9.32 12.73 17.14
N TRP A 54 8.66 13.73 16.55
CA TRP A 54 8.79 14.03 15.13
C TRP A 54 10.25 14.23 14.68
N ASN A 55 11.05 14.92 15.51
CA ASN A 55 12.44 15.22 15.19
C ASN A 55 13.30 13.95 15.21
N ASP A 56 13.07 13.10 16.20
CA ASP A 56 13.76 11.83 16.38
C ASP A 56 13.56 10.89 15.17
N ILE A 57 12.32 10.78 14.68
CA ILE A 57 12.03 9.97 13.49
C ILE A 57 12.71 10.56 12.25
N ALA A 58 12.74 11.89 12.12
CA ALA A 58 13.41 12.54 11.01
C ALA A 58 14.93 12.30 11.02
N GLU A 59 15.54 12.38 12.20
CA GLU A 59 16.95 12.09 12.42
C GLU A 59 17.29 10.63 12.09
N ALA A 60 16.46 9.68 12.58
CA ALA A 60 16.61 8.26 12.27
C ALA A 60 16.49 7.97 10.77
N LEU A 61 15.64 8.71 10.04
CA LEU A 61 15.51 8.64 8.58
C LEU A 61 16.64 9.36 7.83
N LYS A 62 17.49 10.12 8.51
CA LYS A 62 18.51 11.01 7.93
C LYS A 62 17.92 12.05 6.97
N ILE A 63 16.71 12.53 7.25
CA ILE A 63 16.01 13.56 6.47
C ILE A 63 15.73 14.76 7.38
N GLY A 64 15.80 15.98 6.86
CA GLY A 64 15.52 17.17 7.67
C GLY A 64 14.11 17.15 8.29
N PRO A 65 13.92 17.50 9.57
CA PRO A 65 12.63 17.42 10.28
C PRO A 65 11.56 18.32 9.67
N LYS A 66 11.96 19.44 9.07
CA LYS A 66 11.08 20.41 8.40
C LYS A 66 10.84 20.09 6.92
N SER A 67 11.50 19.07 6.36
CA SER A 67 11.38 18.70 4.95
C SER A 67 9.96 18.24 4.62
N ASN A 68 9.50 18.57 3.41
CA ASN A 68 8.22 18.07 2.91
C ASN A 68 8.21 16.54 2.79
N GLN A 69 9.37 15.93 2.56
CA GLN A 69 9.49 14.47 2.51
C GLN A 69 9.12 13.83 3.85
N THR A 70 9.66 14.34 4.95
CA THR A 70 9.34 13.89 6.32
C THR A 70 7.86 14.07 6.63
N LYS A 71 7.29 15.22 6.27
CA LYS A 71 5.85 15.50 6.45
C LYS A 71 4.98 14.50 5.70
N TYR A 72 5.28 14.24 4.43
CA TYR A 72 4.51 13.31 3.62
C TYR A 72 4.65 11.87 4.10
N LEU A 73 5.82 11.45 4.57
CA LEU A 73 5.99 10.13 5.17
C LEU A 73 5.17 10.00 6.45
N MET A 74 5.23 10.98 7.34
CA MET A 74 4.49 10.92 8.61
C MET A 74 2.98 10.94 8.40
N TRP A 75 2.48 11.82 7.53
CA TRP A 75 1.06 11.86 7.20
C TRP A 75 0.59 10.59 6.48
N SER A 76 1.44 9.98 5.65
CA SER A 76 1.10 8.70 5.02
C SER A 76 1.07 7.57 6.05
N ALA A 77 2.03 7.52 6.98
CA ALA A 77 2.02 6.53 8.07
C ALA A 77 0.78 6.65 8.96
N LYS A 78 0.34 7.89 9.22
CA LYS A 78 -0.94 8.15 9.89
C LYS A 78 -2.13 7.66 9.06
N ALA A 79 -2.19 7.99 7.77
CA ALA A 79 -3.30 7.65 6.89
C ALA A 79 -3.45 6.13 6.68
N TYR A 80 -2.35 5.38 6.63
CA TYR A 80 -2.36 3.92 6.63
C TYR A 80 -2.67 3.30 8.00
N GLY A 81 -2.87 4.12 9.04
CA GLY A 81 -3.15 3.66 10.39
C GLY A 81 -1.98 2.91 11.04
N LEU A 82 -0.73 3.18 10.65
CA LEU A 82 0.47 2.53 11.21
C LEU A 82 0.92 3.20 12.52
N VAL A 83 0.64 4.49 12.66
CA VAL A 83 1.03 5.30 13.80
C VAL A 83 -0.12 6.20 14.24
N SER A 84 -0.18 6.51 15.52
CA SER A 84 -1.05 7.55 16.06
C SER A 84 -0.21 8.81 16.33
N LEU A 85 -0.75 9.96 15.96
CA LEU A 85 -0.16 11.26 16.29
C LEU A 85 -0.92 11.86 17.46
N GLU A 86 -0.25 11.96 18.59
CA GLU A 86 -0.76 12.61 19.78
C GLU A 86 -0.49 14.12 19.76
N PRO A 87 -1.21 14.91 20.57
CA PRO A 87 -0.90 16.32 20.78
C PRO A 87 0.56 16.49 21.20
N GLY A 88 1.25 17.50 20.66
CA GLY A 88 2.67 17.73 20.96
C GLY A 88 3.67 17.02 20.06
N GLN A 89 3.22 16.49 18.90
CA GLN A 89 4.09 15.81 17.92
C GLN A 89 4.75 14.53 18.45
N ILE A 90 4.11 13.91 19.43
CA ILE A 90 4.47 12.59 19.94
C ILE A 90 3.81 11.55 19.03
N ILE A 91 4.60 10.58 18.60
CA ILE A 91 4.16 9.55 17.66
C ILE A 91 4.29 8.20 18.35
N SER A 92 3.17 7.49 18.42
CA SER A 92 3.07 6.15 19.00
C SER A 92 2.75 5.12 17.91
N LEU A 93 3.21 3.89 18.11
CA LEU A 93 2.94 2.79 17.20
C LEU A 93 1.48 2.33 17.38
N SER A 94 0.72 2.19 16.30
CA SER A 94 -0.63 1.64 16.37
C SER A 94 -0.61 0.12 16.50
N GLU A 95 -1.75 -0.50 16.83
CA GLU A 95 -1.86 -1.96 16.83
C GLU A 95 -1.57 -2.56 15.45
N THR A 96 -2.11 -1.98 14.37
CA THR A 96 -1.84 -2.43 12.99
C THR A 96 -0.37 -2.29 12.64
N GLY A 97 0.27 -1.18 13.02
CA GLY A 97 1.70 -0.97 12.81
C GLY A 97 2.55 -1.99 13.56
N ARG A 98 2.20 -2.29 14.82
CA ARG A 98 2.86 -3.32 15.64
C ARG A 98 2.77 -4.69 14.99
N LYS A 99 1.58 -5.10 14.54
CA LYS A 99 1.37 -6.40 13.87
C LYS A 99 2.20 -6.56 12.59
N ILE A 100 2.48 -5.46 11.88
CA ILE A 100 3.34 -5.51 10.69
C ILE A 100 4.82 -5.70 11.06
N VAL A 101 5.32 -5.04 12.11
CA VAL A 101 6.76 -5.02 12.45
C VAL A 101 7.18 -6.09 13.45
N ALA A 102 6.24 -6.54 14.28
CA ALA A 102 6.42 -7.56 15.31
C ALA A 102 5.16 -8.47 15.36
N PRO A 103 4.95 -9.30 14.32
CA PRO A 103 3.87 -10.28 14.31
C PRO A 103 4.13 -11.39 15.34
N ASN A 104 3.06 -11.89 15.95
CA ASN A 104 3.08 -13.07 16.81
C ASN A 104 2.73 -14.35 16.05
N GLU A 105 1.98 -14.23 14.96
CA GLU A 105 1.54 -15.34 14.11
C GLU A 105 2.05 -15.18 12.67
N GLU A 106 2.19 -16.30 11.95
CA GLU A 106 2.77 -16.32 10.60
C GLU A 106 2.02 -15.43 9.60
N ASN A 107 0.68 -15.37 9.69
CA ASN A 107 -0.17 -14.60 8.78
C ASN A 107 -0.52 -13.19 9.27
N GLU A 108 -0.22 -12.87 10.53
CA GLU A 108 -0.65 -11.61 11.17
C GLU A 108 -0.05 -10.38 10.48
N ALA A 109 1.20 -10.46 10.02
CA ALA A 109 1.85 -9.37 9.31
C ALA A 109 1.17 -9.07 7.97
N GLN A 110 0.75 -10.11 7.25
CA GLN A 110 0.12 -9.96 5.94
C GLN A 110 -1.31 -9.41 6.06
N GLU A 111 -2.08 -9.92 7.02
CA GLU A 111 -3.39 -9.37 7.39
C GLU A 111 -3.30 -7.90 7.77
N ALA A 112 -2.30 -7.54 8.58
CA ALA A 112 -2.10 -6.16 9.01
C ALA A 112 -1.69 -5.23 7.85
N LYS A 113 -0.93 -5.71 6.86
CA LYS A 113 -0.64 -4.95 5.63
C LYS A 113 -1.89 -4.72 4.79
N ILE A 114 -2.75 -5.73 4.62
CA ILE A 114 -4.02 -5.59 3.90
C ILE A 114 -4.94 -4.60 4.64
N LYS A 115 -5.03 -4.71 5.97
CA LYS A 115 -5.79 -3.77 6.80
C LYS A 115 -5.28 -2.34 6.67
N ALA A 116 -3.95 -2.14 6.70
CA ALA A 116 -3.34 -0.83 6.52
C ALA A 116 -3.64 -0.26 5.13
N LEU A 117 -3.59 -1.09 4.08
CA LEU A 117 -3.91 -0.71 2.71
C LEU A 117 -5.36 -0.22 2.54
N LEU A 118 -6.29 -0.82 3.29
CA LEU A 118 -7.72 -0.49 3.29
C LEU A 118 -8.09 0.65 4.24
N THR A 119 -7.14 1.22 4.97
CA THR A 119 -7.42 2.31 5.92
C THR A 119 -7.71 3.64 5.20
N PRO A 120 -6.90 4.08 4.21
CA PRO A 120 -7.21 5.30 3.46
C PRO A 120 -8.49 5.15 2.63
N THR A 121 -9.39 6.14 2.73
CA THR A 121 -10.75 6.01 2.18
C THR A 121 -10.80 5.77 0.67
N LEU A 122 -9.89 6.37 -0.11
CA LEU A 122 -9.87 6.19 -1.55
C LEU A 122 -9.35 4.80 -1.94
N LEU A 123 -8.26 4.38 -1.31
CA LEU A 123 -7.67 3.06 -1.53
C LEU A 123 -8.66 1.96 -1.13
N SER A 124 -9.30 2.10 0.02
CA SER A 124 -10.34 1.19 0.51
C SER A 124 -11.44 0.96 -0.54
N LYS A 125 -12.01 2.05 -1.06
CA LYS A 125 -13.05 1.99 -2.09
C LYS A 125 -12.56 1.36 -3.39
N PHE A 126 -11.31 1.66 -3.78
CA PHE A 126 -10.73 1.11 -5.01
C PHE A 126 -10.51 -0.41 -4.89
N TYR A 127 -9.75 -0.85 -3.89
CA TYR A 127 -9.42 -2.26 -3.73
C TYR A 127 -10.63 -3.14 -3.45
N THR A 128 -11.61 -2.63 -2.71
CA THR A 128 -12.87 -3.36 -2.47
C THR A 128 -13.67 -3.51 -3.76
N ALA A 129 -13.75 -2.46 -4.60
CA ALA A 129 -14.49 -2.51 -5.85
C ALA A 129 -13.85 -3.42 -6.91
N TYR A 130 -12.52 -3.55 -6.87
CA TYR A 130 -11.76 -4.37 -7.81
C TYR A 130 -11.36 -5.74 -7.26
N ASN A 131 -11.81 -6.13 -6.06
CA ASN A 131 -11.52 -7.47 -5.54
C ASN A 131 -12.15 -8.54 -6.45
N HIS A 132 -11.33 -9.50 -6.90
CA HIS A 132 -11.63 -10.50 -7.92
C HIS A 132 -11.94 -9.94 -9.33
N HIS A 133 -11.57 -8.68 -9.60
CA HIS A 133 -11.72 -8.07 -10.91
C HIS A 133 -10.37 -7.57 -11.46
N PRO A 134 -10.20 -7.53 -12.79
CA PRO A 134 -9.02 -6.97 -13.40
C PRO A 134 -8.96 -5.45 -13.18
N ILE A 135 -7.75 -4.97 -12.91
CA ILE A 135 -7.46 -3.53 -12.84
C ILE A 135 -7.67 -2.92 -14.23
N PRO A 136 -8.17 -1.67 -14.34
CA PRO A 136 -8.29 -0.99 -15.63
C PRO A 136 -6.94 -0.90 -16.33
N SER A 137 -6.96 -0.95 -17.67
CA SER A 137 -5.76 -0.71 -18.49
C SER A 137 -5.16 0.67 -18.20
N GLU A 138 -3.85 0.82 -18.47
CA GLU A 138 -3.10 2.04 -18.18
C GLU A 138 -3.74 3.31 -18.78
N GLU A 139 -4.40 3.18 -19.94
CA GLU A 139 -5.10 4.28 -20.62
C GLU A 139 -6.43 4.64 -19.97
N LEU A 140 -7.15 3.66 -19.41
CA LEU A 140 -8.47 3.84 -18.82
C LEU A 140 -8.41 4.19 -17.33
N PHE A 141 -7.37 3.75 -16.63
CA PHE A 141 -7.18 3.95 -15.19
C PHE A 141 -7.31 5.43 -14.79
N PRO A 142 -6.66 6.40 -15.48
CA PRO A 142 -6.79 7.81 -15.13
C PRO A 142 -8.24 8.31 -15.15
N ASN A 143 -9.00 7.91 -16.17
CA ASN A 143 -10.40 8.30 -16.35
C ASN A 143 -11.30 7.66 -15.28
N VAL A 144 -10.99 6.43 -14.87
CA VAL A 144 -11.72 5.76 -13.78
C VAL A 144 -11.49 6.50 -12.46
N LEU A 145 -10.25 6.88 -12.14
CA LEU A 145 -9.93 7.63 -10.92
C LEU A 145 -10.57 9.02 -10.89
N GLU A 146 -10.57 9.73 -12.02
CA GLU A 146 -11.19 11.04 -12.14
C GLU A 146 -12.72 10.96 -12.03
N ASN A 147 -13.36 10.09 -12.81
CA ASN A 147 -14.82 10.04 -12.92
C ASN A 147 -15.52 9.29 -11.78
N LYS A 148 -14.98 8.16 -11.31
CA LYS A 148 -15.63 7.33 -10.28
C LYS A 148 -15.19 7.69 -8.86
N TYR A 149 -13.95 8.13 -8.70
CA TYR A 149 -13.36 8.39 -7.38
C TYR A 149 -13.08 9.88 -7.12
N SER A 150 -13.47 10.75 -8.06
CA SER A 150 -13.34 12.21 -7.97
C SER A 150 -11.91 12.67 -7.66
N VAL A 151 -10.91 11.95 -8.19
CA VAL A 151 -9.50 12.32 -8.03
C VAL A 151 -9.18 13.51 -8.92
N PRO A 152 -8.64 14.62 -8.39
CA PRO A 152 -8.23 15.77 -9.18
C PRO A 152 -7.18 15.38 -10.23
N ARG A 153 -7.34 15.87 -11.46
CA ARG A 153 -6.50 15.52 -12.62
C ARG A 153 -5.00 15.67 -12.38
N ASN A 154 -4.59 16.63 -11.54
CA ASN A 154 -3.19 16.84 -11.17
C ASN A 154 -2.61 15.75 -10.26
N LEU A 155 -3.45 14.95 -9.60
CA LEU A 155 -3.06 13.87 -8.69
C LEU A 155 -3.31 12.48 -9.28
N VAL A 156 -4.08 12.37 -10.38
CA VAL A 156 -4.48 11.07 -10.96
C VAL A 156 -3.29 10.17 -11.28
N LYS A 157 -2.24 10.71 -11.91
CA LYS A 157 -1.03 9.92 -12.25
C LYS A 157 -0.29 9.42 -11.00
N GLU A 158 -0.20 10.27 -9.97
CA GLU A 158 0.42 9.92 -8.69
C GLU A 158 -0.40 8.84 -7.97
N ALA A 159 -1.73 8.98 -7.97
CA ALA A 159 -2.66 8.01 -7.39
C ALA A 159 -2.58 6.65 -8.08
N GLN A 160 -2.60 6.62 -9.41
CA GLN A 160 -2.46 5.40 -10.21
C GLN A 160 -1.18 4.65 -9.85
N LYS A 161 -0.04 5.35 -9.86
CA LYS A 161 1.26 4.77 -9.50
C LYS A 161 1.24 4.21 -8.08
N LEU A 162 0.71 4.97 -7.13
CA LEU A 162 0.64 4.57 -5.73
C LEU A 162 -0.22 3.32 -5.52
N ILE A 163 -1.36 3.21 -6.22
CA ILE A 163 -2.23 2.03 -6.15
C ILE A 163 -1.45 0.79 -6.64
N ILE A 164 -0.83 0.88 -7.83
CA ILE A 164 -0.10 -0.26 -8.41
C ILE A 164 1.08 -0.67 -7.51
N GLU A 165 1.89 0.29 -7.04
CA GLU A 165 3.04 0.03 -6.17
C GLU A 165 2.62 -0.62 -4.84
N ASN A 166 1.54 -0.14 -4.24
CA ASN A 166 1.03 -0.72 -3.00
C ASN A 166 0.48 -2.14 -3.21
N ALA A 167 -0.29 -2.35 -4.28
CA ALA A 167 -0.86 -3.66 -4.60
C ALA A 167 0.25 -4.70 -4.84
N LYS A 168 1.30 -4.30 -5.57
CA LYS A 168 2.49 -5.11 -5.80
C LYS A 168 3.22 -5.42 -4.49
N TYR A 169 3.40 -4.42 -3.64
CA TYR A 169 4.11 -4.58 -2.37
C TYR A 169 3.39 -5.51 -1.38
N VAL A 170 2.06 -5.42 -1.29
CA VAL A 170 1.27 -6.30 -0.42
C VAL A 170 1.14 -7.70 -1.05
N GLY A 171 1.35 -7.86 -2.36
CA GLY A 171 1.26 -9.16 -3.04
C GLY A 171 -0.18 -9.56 -3.36
N ILE A 172 -1.07 -8.58 -3.54
CA ILE A 172 -2.49 -8.78 -3.90
C ILE A 172 -2.72 -8.74 -5.42
N LEU A 173 -1.68 -8.50 -6.22
CA LEU A 173 -1.73 -8.58 -7.67
C LEU A 173 -1.47 -10.01 -8.13
N GLN A 174 -2.43 -10.61 -8.82
CA GLN A 174 -2.25 -11.91 -9.47
C GLN A 174 -2.47 -11.75 -10.98
N GLN A 175 -1.60 -12.36 -11.77
CA GLN A 175 -1.77 -12.43 -13.20
C GLN A 175 -2.79 -13.53 -13.54
N ALA A 176 -3.78 -13.21 -14.36
CA ALA A 176 -4.70 -14.22 -14.86
C ALA A 176 -3.96 -15.17 -15.81
N SER A 177 -4.13 -16.49 -15.65
CA SER A 177 -3.43 -17.48 -16.48
C SER A 177 -3.74 -17.41 -17.98
N GLU A 178 -4.83 -16.73 -18.35
CA GLU A 178 -5.38 -16.69 -19.71
C GLU A 178 -5.33 -15.29 -20.35
N SER A 179 -4.97 -14.24 -19.60
CA SER A 179 -4.88 -12.86 -20.09
C SER A 179 -3.71 -12.09 -19.46
N GLU A 180 -3.20 -11.05 -20.12
CA GLU A 180 -2.20 -10.13 -19.55
C GLU A 180 -2.78 -9.22 -18.45
N GLU A 181 -4.00 -9.52 -17.98
CA GLU A 181 -4.72 -8.71 -17.01
C GLU A 181 -4.30 -9.06 -15.58
N LEU A 182 -4.14 -8.01 -14.77
CA LEU A 182 -3.79 -8.13 -13.35
C LEU A 182 -5.06 -8.02 -12.51
N ASN A 183 -5.37 -9.09 -11.79
CA ASN A 183 -6.49 -9.17 -10.87
C ASN A 183 -6.05 -8.78 -9.45
N ILE A 184 -6.93 -8.09 -8.73
CA ILE A 184 -6.75 -7.83 -7.29
C ILE A 184 -7.40 -8.96 -6.50
N ILE A 185 -6.65 -9.60 -5.60
CA ILE A 185 -7.17 -10.62 -4.69
C ILE A 185 -6.79 -10.24 -3.26
N LEU A 186 -7.81 -9.95 -2.44
CA LEU A 186 -7.66 -9.51 -1.06
C LEU A 186 -7.63 -10.66 -0.03
N SER A 187 -7.22 -11.86 -0.43
CA SER A 187 -7.11 -13.01 0.48
C SER A 187 -5.70 -13.19 1.03
N THR A 188 -5.62 -13.75 2.23
CA THR A 188 -4.39 -14.11 2.95
C THR A 188 -3.94 -15.54 2.65
N SER A 189 -4.59 -16.22 1.70
CA SER A 189 -4.25 -17.59 1.31
C SER A 189 -2.93 -17.62 0.54
N ASP A 190 -1.83 -17.88 1.25
CA ASP A 190 -0.51 -18.33 0.80
C ASP A 190 -0.20 -18.10 -0.69
N THR A 191 0.05 -16.85 -1.08
CA THR A 191 0.71 -16.56 -2.34
C THR A 191 2.21 -16.76 -2.19
N ARG A 192 2.64 -18.04 -2.26
CA ARG A 192 4.03 -18.40 -2.52
C ARG A 192 4.37 -17.98 -3.95
N SER A 193 4.71 -16.70 -4.12
CA SER A 193 5.28 -16.15 -5.35
C SER A 193 6.65 -16.80 -5.56
N SER A 194 6.66 -17.86 -6.36
CA SER A 194 7.88 -18.51 -6.85
C SER A 194 8.51 -17.62 -7.92
N ASN A 195 9.32 -16.66 -7.47
CA ASN A 195 10.33 -16.03 -8.30
C ASN A 195 11.70 -16.28 -7.66
N GLU A 196 12.16 -17.52 -7.72
CA GLU A 196 13.57 -17.84 -7.50
C GLU A 196 14.36 -17.38 -8.73
N THR A 197 15.02 -16.23 -8.59
CA THR A 197 16.11 -15.85 -9.48
C THR A 197 17.33 -16.64 -9.04
N VAL A 198 17.63 -17.74 -9.73
CA VAL A 198 18.88 -18.47 -9.55
C VAL A 198 20.00 -17.65 -10.19
N LEU A 199 20.86 -17.06 -9.35
CA LEU A 199 22.21 -16.66 -9.73
C LEU A 199 23.15 -17.60 -8.97
N ASN A 200 23.93 -18.35 -9.75
CA ASN A 200 24.99 -19.24 -9.32
C ASN A 200 26.02 -18.51 -8.43
N ASP A 201 26.52 -19.19 -7.41
CA ASP A 201 27.95 -19.08 -7.08
C ASP A 201 28.46 -20.44 -6.57
N ASP A 202 29.62 -20.80 -7.09
CA ASP A 202 30.26 -22.11 -7.00
C ASP A 202 30.76 -22.44 -5.59
N ILE A 203 30.36 -23.58 -5.04
CA ILE A 203 31.11 -24.28 -3.99
C ILE A 203 31.07 -25.78 -4.29
N GLU A 204 32.19 -26.31 -4.79
CA GLU A 204 32.52 -27.73 -4.74
C GLU A 204 32.69 -28.16 -3.28
N ASP A 205 31.91 -29.15 -2.81
CA ASP A 205 32.49 -30.26 -2.04
C ASP A 205 31.52 -31.46 -1.92
N THR A 206 32.00 -32.60 -2.44
CA THR A 206 31.82 -34.02 -2.06
C THR A 206 30.52 -34.58 -1.43
N THR A 207 29.99 -35.60 -2.14
CA THR A 207 29.48 -36.92 -1.68
C THR A 207 28.31 -36.99 -0.67
N ASP A 208 27.13 -37.40 -1.12
CA ASP A 208 26.67 -38.81 -1.07
C ASP A 208 25.18 -38.93 -1.46
N GLU A 209 24.84 -40.06 -2.07
CA GLU A 209 23.54 -40.38 -2.67
C GLU A 209 22.37 -40.46 -1.67
N THR A 210 21.16 -40.05 -2.11
CA THR A 210 20.04 -40.99 -2.39
C THR A 210 18.73 -40.25 -2.67
N GLU A 211 18.16 -40.52 -3.85
CA GLU A 211 16.83 -40.11 -4.28
C GLU A 211 15.73 -40.84 -3.50
N ILE A 212 14.78 -40.13 -2.89
CA ILE A 212 13.44 -40.67 -2.62
C ILE A 212 12.38 -39.58 -2.86
N SER A 213 11.90 -39.51 -4.10
CA SER A 213 10.59 -38.98 -4.46
C SER A 213 9.51 -39.94 -3.95
N LYS A 214 8.65 -39.49 -3.02
CA LYS A 214 7.43 -40.20 -2.67
C LYS A 214 6.22 -39.30 -2.92
N LYS A 215 5.61 -39.53 -4.08
CA LYS A 215 4.25 -39.13 -4.44
C LYS A 215 3.28 -39.77 -3.43
N VAL A 216 2.52 -38.96 -2.71
CA VAL A 216 1.54 -39.44 -1.73
C VAL A 216 0.29 -39.95 -2.48
N ASP A 217 0.07 -41.26 -2.44
CA ASP A 217 -1.14 -41.90 -2.97
C ASP A 217 -2.33 -41.70 -2.02
N TRP A 218 -3.21 -40.78 -2.40
CA TRP A 218 -4.44 -40.39 -1.71
C TRP A 218 -5.50 -41.50 -1.60
N ALA A 219 -5.32 -42.63 -2.30
CA ALA A 219 -6.22 -43.78 -2.27
C ALA A 219 -6.16 -44.61 -0.96
N LYS A 220 -5.26 -44.27 -0.02
CA LYS A 220 -5.09 -44.96 1.28
C LYS A 220 -5.63 -44.18 2.49
N ILE A 221 -6.31 -43.05 2.28
CA ILE A 221 -6.91 -42.26 3.36
C ILE A 221 -8.34 -42.77 3.61
N CYS A 222 -8.50 -43.71 4.54
CA CYS A 222 -9.81 -44.17 4.98
C CYS A 222 -10.38 -43.20 6.05
N PHE A 223 -11.47 -42.52 5.73
CA PHE A 223 -12.28 -41.80 6.73
C PHE A 223 -13.15 -42.80 7.50
N PHE A 224 -13.01 -42.86 8.81
CA PHE A 224 -13.85 -43.66 9.69
C PHE A 224 -15.15 -42.88 9.95
N ILE A 225 -16.22 -43.18 9.21
CA ILE A 225 -17.55 -42.62 9.49
C ILE A 225 -18.18 -43.48 10.57
N THR A 226 -18.22 -42.97 11.80
CA THR A 226 -19.02 -43.54 12.89
C THR A 226 -20.50 -43.35 12.57
N PRO A 227 -21.32 -44.42 12.54
CA PRO A 227 -22.76 -44.26 12.35
C PRO A 227 -23.37 -43.52 13.55
N ILE A 228 -24.17 -42.50 13.29
CA ILE A 228 -25.06 -41.89 14.29
C ILE A 228 -26.13 -42.94 14.62
N SER A 229 -26.14 -43.39 15.87
CA SER A 229 -27.23 -44.20 16.42
C SER A 229 -28.47 -43.31 16.55
N ASN A 230 -29.59 -43.80 16.03
CA ASN A 230 -30.88 -43.14 16.13
C ASN A 230 -31.70 -43.90 17.19
N ASP A 231 -31.80 -43.31 18.38
CA ASP A 231 -32.82 -43.61 19.41
C ASP A 231 -33.39 -42.29 19.92
#